data_AF-A0A1V4EJ25-F1
#
_entry.id   AF-A0A1V4EJ25-F1
#
_cell.length_a   1.000
_cell.length_b   1.000
_cell.length_c   1.000
_cell.angle_alpha   90.00
_cell.angle_beta   90.00
_cell.angle_gamma   90.00
#
_symmetry.space_group_name_H-M   'P 1'
#
loop_
_entity.id
_entity.type
_entity.pdbx_description
1 polymer ?
#
loop_
_entity_poly.entity_id
_entity_poly.type
_entity_poly.pdbx_seq_one_letter_code
_entity_poly.pdbx_strand_id
1 'polypeptide(L)' 'MDEPELKKELDEVDAQIERLRKETAQIREEIGQSWDAPTDMVERSALLTNVEQQEALIDDLQVRREQILRRMKG' A
#
# COMPACT_ATOMS: atom_id res chain seq x y z
N MET A 1 -9.21 -17.31 -17.94
CA MET A 1 -9.15 -15.89 -17.56
C MET A 1 -8.58 -15.21 -18.76
N ASP A 2 -9.38 -14.34 -19.36
CA ASP A 2 -9.11 -13.85 -20.70
C ASP A 2 -8.33 -12.53 -20.60
N GLU A 3 -7.63 -12.12 -21.65
CA GLU A 3 -6.80 -10.90 -21.64
C GLU A 3 -7.53 -9.66 -21.08
N PRO A 4 -8.82 -9.40 -21.42
CA PRO A 4 -9.57 -8.27 -20.83
C PRO A 4 -9.78 -8.39 -19.32
N GLU A 5 -9.96 -9.60 -18.79
CA GLU A 5 -10.14 -9.85 -17.36
C GLU A 5 -8.83 -9.63 -16.60
N LEU A 6 -7.71 -10.13 -17.15
CA LEU A 6 -6.38 -9.91 -16.56
C LEU A 6 -5.99 -8.43 -16.55
N LYS A 7 -6.34 -7.69 -17.62
CA LYS A 7 -6.12 -6.24 -17.66
C LYS A 7 -6.93 -5.50 -16.60
N LYS A 8 -8.22 -5.86 -16.44
CA LYS A 8 -9.06 -5.27 -15.40
C LYS A 8 -8.51 -5.56 -14.00
N GLU A 9 -8.10 -6.80 -13.73
CA GLU A 9 -7.49 -7.17 -12.46
C GLU A 9 -6.20 -6.39 -12.21
N LEU A 10 -5.37 -6.21 -13.24
CA LEU A 10 -4.14 -5.41 -13.15
C LEU A 10 -4.45 -3.94 -12.80
N ASP A 11 -5.42 -3.33 -13.48
CA ASP A 11 -5.84 -1.94 -13.23
C ASP A 11 -6.38 -1.78 -11.78
N GLU A 12 -7.12 -2.77 -11.28
CA GLU A 12 -7.63 -2.78 -9.90
C GLU A 12 -6.52 -2.91 -8.85
N VAL A 13 -5.50 -3.75 -9.12
CA VAL A 13 -4.34 -3.91 -8.25
C VAL A 13 -3.48 -2.65 -8.24
N ASP A 14 -3.20 -2.06 -9.42
CA ASP A 14 -2.43 -0.82 -9.54
C ASP A 14 -3.13 0.33 -8.80
N ALA A 15 -4.46 0.45 -8.94
CA ALA A 15 -5.24 1.45 -8.22
C ALA A 15 -5.22 1.25 -6.70
N GLN A 16 -5.18 0.00 -6.21
CA GLN A 16 -5.06 -0.29 -4.78
C GLN A 16 -3.68 0.09 -4.23
N ILE A 17 -2.61 -0.27 -4.95
CA ILE A 17 -1.24 0.09 -4.58
C ILE A 17 -1.09 1.61 -4.47
N GLU A 18 -1.58 2.36 -5.44
CA GLU A 18 -1.46 3.83 -5.44
C GLU A 18 -2.25 4.47 -4.29
N ARG A 19 -3.44 3.95 -3.96
CA ARG A 19 -4.19 4.42 -2.78
C ARG A 19 -3.44 4.17 -1.48
N LEU A 20 -2.97 2.94 -1.26
CA LEU A 20 -2.23 2.58 -0.04
C LEU A 20 -0.94 3.39 0.09
N ARG A 21 -0.19 3.58 -1.00
CA ARG A 21 1.02 4.43 -0.98
C ARG A 21 0.71 5.85 -0.54
N LYS A 22 -0.38 6.43 -1.04
CA LYS A 22 -0.81 7.78 -0.64
C LYS A 22 -1.18 7.83 0.83
N GLU A 23 -1.98 6.87 1.31
CA GLU A 23 -2.39 6.78 2.71
C GLU A 23 -1.18 6.61 3.65
N THR A 24 -0.26 5.69 3.30
CA THR A 24 0.98 5.48 4.05
C THR A 24 1.84 6.75 4.10
N ALA A 25 1.99 7.47 2.98
CA ALA A 25 2.74 8.71 2.93
C ALA A 25 2.11 9.80 3.80
N GLN A 26 0.79 9.92 3.81
CA GLN A 26 0.06 10.86 4.66
C GLN A 26 0.28 10.55 6.14
N ILE A 27 0.17 9.28 6.56
CA ILE A 27 0.40 8.89 7.96
C ILE A 27 1.86 9.16 8.36
N ARG A 28 2.83 8.85 7.50
CA ARG A 28 4.26 9.17 7.75
C ARG A 28 4.49 10.67 7.91
N GLU A 29 3.82 11.50 7.11
CA GLU A 29 3.87 12.95 7.24
C GLU A 29 3.25 13.43 8.56
N GLU A 30 2.09 12.92 8.95
CA GLU A 30 1.41 13.25 10.21
C GLU A 30 2.28 12.89 11.43
N ILE A 31 2.92 11.71 11.42
CA ILE A 31 3.87 11.29 12.45
C ILE A 31 5.06 12.26 12.51
N GLY A 32 5.62 12.63 11.36
CA GLY A 32 6.78 13.52 11.28
C GLY A 32 6.48 14.94 11.75
N GLN A 33 5.35 15.52 11.33
CA GLN A 33 4.90 16.85 11.76
C GLN A 33 4.57 16.89 13.26
N SER A 34 4.13 15.78 13.83
CA SER A 34 3.75 15.66 15.24
C SER A 34 4.88 15.09 16.12
N TRP A 35 6.11 15.00 15.62
CA TRP A 35 7.23 14.35 16.34
C TRP A 35 7.56 15.05 17.66
N ASP A 36 7.56 16.39 17.66
CA ASP A 36 7.85 17.22 18.85
C ASP A 36 6.60 17.57 19.67
N ALA A 37 5.41 17.17 19.21
CA ALA A 37 4.17 17.38 19.97
C ALA A 37 4.14 16.49 21.23
N PRO A 38 3.42 16.88 22.30
CA PRO A 38 3.17 16.00 23.44
C PRO A 38 2.09 14.95 23.09
N THR A 39 2.31 14.16 22.04
CA THR A 39 1.44 13.05 21.63
C THR A 39 1.84 11.79 22.39
N ASP A 40 0.85 10.96 22.78
CA ASP A 40 1.09 9.71 23.49
C ASP A 40 1.98 8.76 22.65
N MET A 41 3.03 8.20 23.26
CA MET A 41 3.89 7.21 22.61
C MET A 41 3.10 5.98 22.11
N VAL A 42 2.00 5.63 22.78
CA VAL A 42 1.11 4.53 22.39
C VAL A 42 0.41 4.84 21.06
N GLU A 43 -0.12 6.05 20.89
CA GLU A 43 -0.77 6.47 19.64
C GLU A 43 0.22 6.46 18.48
N ARG A 44 1.45 6.94 18.71
CA ARG A 44 2.53 6.92 17.72
C ARG A 44 2.93 5.50 17.31
N SER A 45 3.08 4.61 18.29
CA SER A 45 3.39 3.21 18.03
C SER A 45 2.30 2.54 17.19
N ALA A 46 1.02 2.88 17.44
CA ALA A 46 -0.09 2.35 16.66
C ALA A 46 -0.08 2.86 15.21
N LEU A 47 0.22 4.16 14.99
CA LEU A 47 0.35 4.72 13.64
C LEU A 47 1.53 4.12 12.86
N LEU A 48 2.68 3.92 13.51
CA LEU A 48 3.83 3.24 12.90
C LEU A 48 3.50 1.79 12.53
N THR A 49 2.86 1.06 13.44
CA THR A 49 2.41 -0.33 13.16
C THR A 49 1.44 -0.37 11.99
N ASN A 50 0.54 0.62 11.89
CA ASN A 50 -0.40 0.72 10.77
C ASN A 50 0.33 0.95 9.44
N VAL A 51 1.32 1.84 9.42
CA VAL A 51 2.20 2.07 8.25
C VAL A 51 2.92 0.79 7.84
N GLU A 52 3.53 0.07 8.78
CA GLU A 52 4.22 -1.19 8.50
C GLU A 52 3.27 -2.25 7.91
N GLN A 53 2.03 -2.33 8.39
CA GLN A 53 1.02 -3.22 7.85
C GLN A 53 0.58 -2.82 6.43
N GLN A 54 0.42 -1.53 6.15
CA GLN A 54 0.10 -1.04 4.81
C GLN A 54 1.24 -1.33 3.82
N GLU A 55 2.49 -1.17 4.25
CA GLU A 55 3.67 -1.48 3.43
C GLU A 55 3.76 -2.97 3.10
N ALA A 56 3.52 -3.85 4.08
CA ALA A 56 3.45 -5.29 3.84
C ALA A 56 2.32 -5.67 2.85
N LEU A 57 1.18 -5.00 2.91
CA LEU A 57 0.08 -5.21 1.96
C LEU A 57 0.46 -4.72 0.55
N ILE A 58 1.15 -3.58 0.44
CA ILE A 58 1.66 -3.07 -0.83
C ILE A 58 2.61 -4.09 -1.47
N ASP A 59 3.49 -4.72 -0.69
CA ASP A 59 4.42 -5.73 -1.19
C ASP A 59 3.68 -6.97 -1.75
N ASP A 60 2.67 -7.47 -1.04
CA ASP A 60 1.83 -8.59 -1.54
C ASP A 60 1.11 -8.22 -2.84
N LEU A 61 0.55 -7.01 -2.91
CA LEU A 61 -0.11 -6.51 -4.12
C LEU A 61 0.87 -6.37 -5.29
N GLN A 62 2.11 -5.96 -5.04
CA GLN A 62 3.16 -5.92 -6.07
C GLN A 62 3.51 -7.32 -6.58
N VAL A 63 3.59 -8.31 -5.70
CA VAL A 63 3.78 -9.71 -6.11
C VAL A 63 2.61 -10.18 -6.98
N ARG A 64 1.37 -9.88 -6.59
CA ARG A 64 0.18 -10.22 -7.40
C ARG A 64 0.21 -9.53 -8.76
N ARG A 65 0.55 -8.25 -8.81
CA ARG A 65 0.73 -7.46 -10.04
C ARG A 65 1.71 -8.13 -10.99
N GLU A 66 2.87 -8.55 -10.49
CA GLU A 66 3.86 -9.26 -11.29
C GLU A 66 3.33 -10.58 -11.85
N GLN A 67 2.59 -11.34 -11.05
CA GLN A 67 2.00 -12.60 -11.51
C GLN A 67 0.99 -12.37 -12.64
N ILE A 68 0.15 -11.34 -12.54
CA ILE A 68 -0.80 -10.97 -13.60
C ILE A 68 -0.04 -10.59 -14.87
N LEU A 69 1.00 -9.74 -14.76
CA LEU A 69 1.83 -9.34 -15.89
C LEU A 69 2.56 -10.53 -16.56
N ARG A 70 2.96 -11.54 -15.79
CA ARG A 70 3.53 -12.79 -16.33
C ARG A 70 2.49 -13.59 -17.09
N ARG A 71 1.26 -13.70 -16.56
CA ARG A 71 0.13 -14.39 -17.24
C ARG A 71 -0.29 -13.71 -18.54
N MET A 72 -0.22 -12.38 -18.62
CA MET A 72 -0.53 -11.63 -19.85
C MET A 72 0.52 -11.80 -20.96
N LYS A 73 1.74 -12.24 -20.63
CA LYS A 73 2.85 -12.43 -21.59
C LYS A 73 2.96 -13.87 -22.11
N GLY A 74 2.30 -14.82 -21.47
CA GLY A 74 2.30 -16.24 -21.82
C GLY A 74 1.03 -16.63 -22.55
#